data_AF-A0A3G8LSR5-F1
#
_entry.id   AF-A0A3G8LSR5-F1
#
_cell.length_a   1.000
_cell.length_b   1.000
_cell.length_c   1.000
_cell.angle_alpha   90.00
_cell.angle_beta   90.00
_cell.angle_gamma   90.00
#
_symmetry.space_group_name_H-M   'P 1'
#
loop_
_entity.id
_entity.type
_entity.pdbx_description
1 polymer ?
#
loop_
_entity_poly.entity_id
_entity_poly.type
_entity_poly.pdbx_seq_one_letter_code
_entity_poly.pdbx_strand_id
1 'polypeptide(L)'
;MTLITRTLCKILLITATLALLSGCIRTPEWTLFYVADQTPLPTHIAQQEHISGYYDSLEQCQAKGAGMLRLQASSVPTDKAFVCGEQCQIDDKQQLQCKSQVVGAVHNAI
;
A
#
# COMPACT_ATOMS: atom_id res chain seq x y z
N MET A 1 -35.65 -5.84 -38.47
CA MET A 1 -35.12 -4.71 -37.67
C MET A 1 -35.04 -5.01 -36.17
N THR A 2 -35.92 -5.84 -35.60
CA THR A 2 -35.94 -6.20 -34.15
C THR A 2 -34.75 -7.02 -33.64
N LEU A 3 -34.09 -7.80 -34.50
CA LEU A 3 -32.91 -8.61 -34.12
C LEU A 3 -31.68 -7.75 -33.84
N ILE A 4 -31.44 -6.73 -34.68
CA ILE A 4 -30.29 -5.82 -34.58
C ILE A 4 -30.34 -4.98 -33.29
N THR A 5 -31.54 -4.53 -32.90
CA THR A 5 -31.76 -3.76 -31.66
C THR A 5 -31.50 -4.59 -30.40
N ARG A 6 -31.86 -5.89 -30.40
CA ARG A 6 -31.60 -6.80 -29.27
C ARG A 6 -30.12 -7.09 -29.11
N THR A 7 -29.36 -7.20 -30.20
CA THR A 7 -27.91 -7.42 -30.15
C THR A 7 -27.17 -6.18 -29.68
N LEU A 8 -27.58 -4.99 -30.14
CA LEU A 8 -27.03 -3.70 -29.69
C LEU A 8 -27.23 -3.46 -28.19
N CYS A 9 -28.43 -3.70 -27.65
CA CYS A 9 -28.68 -3.56 -26.21
C CYS A 9 -27.81 -4.49 -25.36
N LYS A 10 -27.58 -5.73 -25.82
CA LYS A 10 -26.73 -6.68 -25.09
C LYS A 10 -25.27 -6.23 -25.06
N ILE A 11 -24.74 -5.74 -26.19
CA ILE A 11 -23.36 -5.23 -26.26
C ILE A 11 -23.21 -4.02 -25.35
N LEU A 12 -24.19 -3.09 -25.36
CA LEU A 12 -24.17 -1.89 -24.51
C LEU A 12 -24.21 -2.24 -23.01
N LEU A 13 -25.01 -3.24 -22.63
CA LEU A 13 -25.07 -3.72 -21.25
C LEU A 13 -23.76 -4.37 -20.80
N ILE A 14 -23.13 -5.14 -21.69
CA ILE A 14 -21.84 -5.80 -21.41
C ILE A 14 -20.72 -4.77 -21.28
N THR A 15 -20.64 -3.77 -22.17
CA THR A 15 -19.60 -2.74 -22.06
C THR A 15 -19.81 -1.86 -20.82
N ALA A 16 -21.06 -1.55 -20.46
CA ALA A 16 -21.37 -0.82 -19.23
C ALA A 16 -20.95 -1.61 -17.97
N THR A 17 -21.20 -2.93 -17.91
CA THR A 17 -20.76 -3.75 -16.77
C THR A 17 -19.25 -3.88 -16.71
N LEU A 18 -18.55 -4.03 -17.84
CA LEU A 18 -17.09 -4.04 -17.89
C LEU A 18 -16.45 -2.72 -17.43
N ALA A 19 -17.04 -1.57 -17.78
CA ALA A 19 -16.57 -0.27 -17.32
C ALA A 19 -16.81 -0.05 -15.81
N LEU A 20 -17.86 -0.67 -15.24
CA LEU A 20 -18.12 -0.63 -13.81
C LEU A 20 -17.19 -1.56 -13.01
N LEU A 21 -16.54 -2.53 -13.67
CA LEU A 21 -15.56 -3.45 -13.07
C LEU A 21 -14.14 -2.86 -13.02
N SER A 22 -13.86 -1.75 -13.70
CA SER A 22 -12.58 -1.04 -13.54
C SER A 22 -12.60 -0.24 -12.25
N GLY A 23 -12.12 -0.84 -11.16
CA GLY A 23 -11.82 -0.11 -9.93
C GLY A 23 -10.78 0.98 -10.19
N CYS A 24 -10.95 2.16 -9.59
CA CYS A 24 -9.90 3.17 -9.59
C CYS A 24 -8.75 2.69 -8.72
N ILE A 25 -7.73 2.08 -9.33
CA ILE A 25 -6.45 1.83 -8.66
C ILE A 25 -5.77 3.19 -8.51
N ARG A 26 -5.92 3.82 -7.34
CA ARG A 26 -5.02 4.90 -6.93
C ARG A 26 -3.72 4.25 -6.48
N THR A 27 -2.62 4.61 -7.12
CA THR A 27 -1.29 4.36 -6.55
C THR A 27 -1.22 5.12 -5.22
N PRO A 28 -0.97 4.43 -4.10
CA PRO A 28 -0.89 5.07 -2.81
C PRO A 28 0.29 6.04 -2.78
N GLU A 29 0.13 7.17 -2.09
CA GLU A 29 1.24 8.13 -1.94
C GLU A 29 2.30 7.57 -0.99
N TRP A 30 1.87 6.95 0.11
CA TRP A 30 2.74 6.34 1.11
C TRP A 30 2.31 4.92 1.45
N THR A 31 3.27 4.01 1.53
CA THR A 31 3.08 2.61 1.93
C THR A 31 3.85 2.35 3.22
N LEU A 32 3.17 1.84 4.23
CA LEU A 32 3.79 1.41 5.49
C LEU A 32 4.26 -0.03 5.35
N PHE A 33 5.54 -0.26 5.60
CA PHE A 33 6.15 -1.57 5.75
C PHE A 33 6.50 -1.79 7.21
N TYR A 34 5.96 -2.83 7.84
CA TYR A 34 6.13 -3.09 9.28
C TYR A 34 6.62 -4.52 9.51
N VAL A 35 7.63 -4.67 10.38
CA VAL A 35 8.29 -5.96 10.63
C VAL A 35 8.61 -6.20 12.11
N ALA A 36 8.17 -5.33 13.02
CA ALA A 36 8.53 -5.43 14.44
C ALA A 36 7.92 -6.63 15.17
N ASP A 37 6.96 -7.31 14.52
CA ASP A 37 6.33 -8.56 14.95
C ASP A 37 6.99 -9.81 14.35
N GLN A 38 7.99 -9.64 13.48
CA GLN A 38 8.69 -10.76 12.86
C GLN A 38 9.88 -11.24 13.68
N THR A 39 10.06 -12.56 13.70
CA THR A 39 11.24 -13.20 14.30
C THR A 39 11.74 -14.30 13.36
N PRO A 40 12.97 -14.19 12.83
CA PRO A 40 13.93 -13.10 13.03
C PRO A 40 13.50 -11.80 12.33
N LEU A 41 14.05 -10.67 12.77
CA LEU A 41 13.87 -9.39 12.07
C LEU A 41 14.50 -9.45 10.68
N PRO A 42 13.80 -9.07 9.61
CA PRO A 42 14.34 -9.09 8.26
C PRO A 42 15.37 -7.98 8.04
N THR A 43 16.36 -8.26 7.19
CA THR A 43 17.35 -7.25 6.78
C THR A 43 16.75 -6.18 5.88
N HIS A 44 15.70 -6.53 5.11
CA HIS A 44 15.00 -5.66 4.17
C HIS A 44 13.55 -5.47 4.62
N ILE A 45 13.19 -4.25 5.01
CA ILE A 45 11.86 -3.93 5.54
C ILE A 45 10.88 -3.64 4.39
N ALA A 46 11.29 -2.83 3.40
CA ALA A 46 10.46 -2.43 2.26
C ALA A 46 10.31 -3.58 1.24
N GLN A 47 9.44 -4.54 1.57
CA GLN A 47 9.07 -5.67 0.72
C GLN A 47 7.55 -5.84 0.70
N GLN A 48 7.00 -6.47 -0.34
CA GLN A 48 5.55 -6.56 -0.56
C GLN A 48 4.84 -7.27 0.60
N GLU A 49 5.46 -8.32 1.12
CA GLU A 49 5.00 -9.15 2.23
C GLU A 49 4.88 -8.39 3.57
N HIS A 50 5.53 -7.22 3.68
CA HIS A 50 5.55 -6.41 4.90
C HIS A 50 4.58 -5.23 4.85
N ILE A 51 3.82 -5.07 3.77
CA ILE A 51 2.86 -3.97 3.62
C ILE A 51 1.78 -4.08 4.69
N SER A 52 1.75 -3.10 5.59
CA SER A 52 0.79 -2.98 6.69
C SER A 52 -0.23 -1.86 6.49
N GLY A 53 -0.14 -1.13 5.38
CA GLY A 53 -1.18 -0.19 4.96
C GLY A 53 -0.70 0.87 3.98
N TYR A 54 -1.67 1.64 3.50
CA TYR A 54 -1.48 2.74 2.56
C TYR A 54 -2.04 4.03 3.14
N TYR A 55 -1.37 5.15 2.89
CA TYR A 55 -1.67 6.45 3.50
C TYR A 55 -1.48 7.58 2.49
N ASP A 56 -2.21 8.67 2.72
CA ASP A 56 -2.16 9.86 1.87
C ASP A 56 -0.95 10.76 2.23
N SER A 57 -0.42 10.66 3.46
CA SER A 57 0.73 11.48 3.89
C SER A 57 1.76 10.68 4.70
N LEU A 58 3.00 11.19 4.70
CA LEU A 58 4.10 10.62 5.48
C LEU A 58 3.77 10.58 6.98
N GLU A 59 3.18 11.65 7.50
CA GLU A 59 2.85 11.77 8.92
C GLU A 59 1.85 10.70 9.35
N GLN A 60 0.84 10.42 8.52
CA GLN A 60 -0.12 9.35 8.79
C GLN A 60 0.56 7.97 8.79
N CYS A 61 1.44 7.72 7.82
CA CYS A 61 2.20 6.49 7.75
C CYS A 61 3.08 6.28 9.00
N GLN A 62 3.83 7.31 9.40
CA GLN A 62 4.71 7.25 10.58
C GLN A 62 3.92 7.14 11.88
N ALA A 63 2.83 7.90 12.03
CA ALA A 63 1.96 7.83 13.20
C ALA A 63 1.36 6.44 13.37
N LYS A 64 0.96 5.79 12.27
CA LYS A 64 0.50 4.40 12.32
C LYS A 64 1.62 3.45 12.74
N GLY A 65 2.80 3.51 12.11
CA GLY A 65 3.93 2.64 12.45
C GLY A 65 4.35 2.76 13.91
N ALA A 66 4.49 4.00 14.41
CA ALA A 66 4.77 4.27 15.82
C ALA A 66 3.65 3.80 16.75
N GLY A 67 2.39 4.00 16.34
CA GLY A 67 1.22 3.51 17.06
C GLY A 67 1.20 1.98 17.18
N MET A 68 1.53 1.27 16.11
CA MET A 68 1.62 -0.20 16.10
C MET A 68 2.70 -0.71 17.05
N LEU A 69 3.90 -0.12 17.01
CA LEU A 69 4.98 -0.43 17.95
C LEU A 69 4.53 -0.28 19.41
N ARG A 70 3.88 0.85 19.72
CA ARG A 70 3.38 1.15 21.06
C ARG A 70 2.33 0.14 21.52
N LEU A 71 1.36 -0.17 20.66
CA LEU A 71 0.26 -1.10 20.98
C LEU A 71 0.74 -2.54 21.16
N GLN A 72 1.79 -2.93 20.45
CA GLN A 72 2.40 -4.26 20.57
C GLN A 72 3.42 -4.37 21.70
N ALA A 73 3.68 -3.28 22.44
CA ALA A 73 4.74 -3.20 23.44
C ALA A 73 6.10 -3.70 22.91
N SER A 74 6.37 -3.46 21.63
CA SER A 74 7.59 -3.94 20.98
C SER A 74 8.79 -3.11 21.43
N SER A 75 9.89 -3.79 21.75
CA SER A 75 11.18 -3.17 22.08
C SER A 75 12.06 -2.95 20.85
N VAL A 76 11.56 -3.24 19.65
CA VAL A 76 12.32 -3.06 18.41
C VAL A 76 12.53 -1.56 18.16
N PRO A 77 13.78 -1.11 17.91
CA PRO A 77 14.05 0.27 17.54
C PRO A 77 13.21 0.72 16.34
N THR A 78 12.70 1.95 16.35
CA THR A 78 11.80 2.45 15.30
C THR A 78 12.39 2.36 13.90
N ASP A 79 13.71 2.49 13.78
CA ASP A 79 14.46 2.41 12.53
C ASP A 79 14.64 0.98 11.99
N LYS A 80 14.33 -0.02 12.81
CA LYS A 80 14.32 -1.45 12.46
C LYS A 80 12.91 -2.03 12.41
N ALA A 81 11.94 -1.29 12.91
CA ALA A 81 10.57 -1.74 13.07
C ALA A 81 9.71 -1.51 11.84
N PHE A 82 9.86 -0.35 11.19
CA PHE A 82 9.02 0.01 10.05
C PHE A 82 9.67 1.07 9.14
N VAL A 83 9.16 1.14 7.91
CA VAL A 83 9.56 2.11 6.88
C VAL A 83 8.31 2.63 6.18
N CYS A 84 8.30 3.91 5.83
CA CYS A 84 7.30 4.54 4.96
C CYS A 84 7.91 4.76 3.58
N GLY A 85 7.41 4.08 2.56
CA GLY A 85 7.86 4.25 1.17
C GLY A 85 6.92 5.15 0.37
N GLU A 86 7.49 6.13 -0.33
CA GLU A 86 6.77 7.07 -1.20
C GLU A 86 6.57 6.45 -2.59
N GLN A 87 5.33 6.52 -3.11
CA GLN A 87 4.96 6.15 -4.47
C GLN A 87 5.50 4.77 -4.88
N CYS A 88 5.32 3.78 -4.00
CA CYS A 88 5.81 2.44 -4.27
C CYS A 88 4.99 1.75 -5.38
N GLN A 89 5.69 1.16 -6.34
CA GLN A 89 5.11 0.43 -7.47
C GLN A 89 5.85 -0.89 -7.69
N ILE A 90 5.19 -1.83 -8.34
CA ILE A 90 5.80 -3.10 -8.72
C ILE A 90 6.29 -2.97 -10.16
N ASP A 91 7.59 -3.21 -10.37
CA ASP A 91 8.18 -3.17 -11.71
C ASP A 91 7.89 -4.46 -12.50
N ASP A 92 8.32 -4.48 -13.77
CA ASP A 92 8.15 -5.61 -14.68
C ASP A 92 8.82 -6.91 -14.19
N LYS A 93 9.76 -6.81 -13.25
CA LYS A 93 10.46 -7.95 -12.62
C LYS A 93 9.77 -8.39 -11.32
N GLN A 94 8.56 -7.89 -11.06
CA GLN A 94 7.81 -8.09 -9.83
C GLN A 94 8.52 -7.58 -8.57
N GLN A 95 9.44 -6.63 -8.71
CA GLN A 95 10.13 -6.03 -7.58
C GLN A 95 9.44 -4.75 -7.15
N LEU A 96 9.30 -4.57 -5.84
CA LEU A 96 8.80 -3.34 -5.25
C LEU A 96 9.87 -2.24 -5.38
N GLN A 97 9.53 -1.15 -6.04
CA GLN A 97 10.35 0.05 -6.17
C GLN A 97 9.61 1.22 -5.55
N CYS A 98 10.24 1.93 -4.63
CA CYS A 98 9.72 3.17 -4.06
C CYS A 98 10.58 4.34 -4.50
N LYS A 99 9.95 5.49 -4.77
CA LYS A 99 10.65 6.71 -5.15
C LYS A 99 11.58 7.19 -4.03
N SER A 100 11.09 7.14 -2.80
CA SER A 100 11.86 7.44 -1.59
C SER A 100 11.40 6.56 -0.43
N GLN A 101 12.20 6.49 0.63
CA GLN A 101 11.89 5.74 1.84
C GLN A 101 12.28 6.55 3.06
N VAL A 102 11.40 6.61 4.05
CA VAL A 102 11.64 7.24 5.35
C VAL A 102 11.55 6.16 6.41
N VAL A 103 12.65 5.98 7.13
CA VAL A 103 12.81 4.91 8.12
C VAL A 103 12.28 5.39 9.47
N GLY A 104 11.42 4.59 10.10
CA GLY A 104 10.81 4.92 11.39
C GLY A 104 9.99 6.23 11.37
N ALA A 105 9.76 6.77 12.57
CA ALA A 105 9.18 8.11 12.75
C ALA A 105 10.28 9.13 13.05
N VAL A 106 10.28 10.25 12.33
CA VAL A 106 11.06 11.42 12.73
C VAL A 106 10.42 11.96 14.01
N HIS A 107 11.20 12.09 15.09
CA HIS A 107 10.67 12.43 16.41
C HIS A 107 9.85 13.72 16.37
N ASN A 108 8.53 13.58 16.43
CA ASN A 108 7.55 14.59 16.86
C ASN A 108 6.34 13.84 17.42
N ALA A 109 6.57 12.97 18.41
CA ALA A 109 5.52 12.65 19.36
C ALA A 109 5.46 13.84 20.32
N ILE A 110 4.56 14.78 20.03
CA ILE A 110 4.14 15.82 20.99
C ILE A 110 3.34 15.14 22.09
#